data_AF-A0A7S0G7C7-F1
#
_entry.id   AF-A0A7S0G7C7-F1
#
_cell.length_a   1.000
_cell.length_b   1.000
_cell.length_c   1.000
_cell.angle_alpha   90.00
_cell.angle_beta   90.00
_cell.angle_gamma   90.00
#
_symmetry.space_group_name_H-M   'P 1'
#
loop_
_entity.id
_entity.type
_entity.pdbx_description
1 polymer ?
#
loop_
_entity_poly.entity_id
_entity_poly.type
_entity_poly.pdbx_seq_one_letter_code
_entity_poly.pdbx_strand_id
1 'polypeptide(L)'
;GQFTEEIFAMLVALIFISNYVKPLVDAAYEQPTDIFLLSFLLATGMYVMSRWLSLFERRYLLNGITRTLLADFGMPFSVLVWAGIRQIFTNVNVEMLQVPEASGIVTTSGRSWIVPLGDLSIGYIFLAIVPAIFLCMLFYVDQNVAVLLTNKKENKLKKGVGYFLDMQVIAVSMIICSILGIPWANAAVPHSHLHAKILAEKEEYESHGRVEYRIVRAREVRLTNFLTHVLIFASMFLLFIVGYIPSSVVWGFFLYIGVATLDGNQMFERLLLLFTQPEKYPPNHYVRRVPMMRLVLYTLIQYALLILLWFVNENFYLPEGGVFNAGLLFPLVILSFVPIRKLLLPKIFLRKELHALEMEKEDFSD
;
A
#
# COMPACT_ATOMS: atom_id res chain seq x y z
N GLY A 1 13.55 8.43 -3.32
CA GLY A 1 14.64 7.92 -4.15
C GLY A 1 14.36 6.46 -4.40
N GLN A 2 14.45 6.04 -5.65
CA GLN A 2 14.00 4.74 -6.15
C GLN A 2 14.36 3.55 -5.25
N PHE A 3 15.59 3.49 -4.73
CA PHE A 3 16.03 2.47 -3.77
C PHE A 3 15.10 2.29 -2.55
N THR A 4 14.75 3.37 -1.87
CA THR A 4 13.88 3.35 -0.67
C THR A 4 12.44 3.05 -1.04
N GLU A 5 12.00 3.55 -2.19
CA GLU A 5 10.63 3.42 -2.68
C GLU A 5 10.29 1.98 -3.07
N GLU A 6 11.21 1.32 -3.78
CA GLU A 6 11.05 -0.09 -4.17
C GLU A 6 10.92 -1.01 -2.94
N ILE A 7 11.78 -0.80 -1.92
CA ILE A 7 11.73 -1.55 -0.67
C ILE A 7 10.40 -1.31 0.05
N PHE A 8 9.95 -0.04 0.12
CA PHE A 8 8.70 0.30 0.78
C PHE A 8 7.48 -0.28 0.05
N ALA A 9 7.44 -0.19 -1.27
CA ALA A 9 6.36 -0.80 -2.06
C ALA A 9 6.35 -2.33 -1.92
N MET A 10 7.52 -2.98 -1.87
CA MET A 10 7.63 -4.41 -1.58
C MET A 10 7.11 -4.74 -0.18
N LEU A 11 7.46 -3.95 0.84
CA LEU A 11 6.98 -4.13 2.20
C LEU A 11 5.45 -4.06 2.27
N VAL A 12 4.86 -3.01 1.69
CA VAL A 12 3.40 -2.84 1.66
C VAL A 12 2.73 -4.01 0.95
N ALA A 13 3.27 -4.45 -0.19
CA ALA A 13 2.75 -5.61 -0.91
C ALA A 13 2.79 -6.89 -0.05
N LEU A 14 3.90 -7.15 0.66
CA LEU A 14 4.04 -8.29 1.56
C LEU A 14 3.07 -8.22 2.75
N ILE A 15 2.83 -7.03 3.31
CA ILE A 15 1.87 -6.84 4.40
C ILE A 15 0.47 -7.20 3.92
N PHE A 16 0.05 -6.73 2.75
CA PHE A 16 -1.26 -7.07 2.19
C PHE A 16 -1.41 -8.56 1.86
N ILE A 17 -0.36 -9.18 1.30
CA ILE A 17 -0.37 -10.64 1.05
C ILE A 17 -0.44 -11.41 2.38
N SER A 18 0.27 -10.98 3.42
CA SER A 18 0.19 -11.58 4.74
C SER A 18 -1.19 -11.41 5.39
N ASN A 19 -1.87 -10.27 5.18
CA ASN A 19 -3.24 -10.05 5.63
C ASN A 19 -4.28 -10.92 4.90
N TYR A 20 -3.91 -11.53 3.77
CA TYR A 20 -4.69 -12.60 3.14
C TYR A 20 -4.34 -13.98 3.69
N VAL A 21 -3.04 -14.29 3.82
CA VAL A 21 -2.57 -15.63 4.21
C VAL A 21 -2.86 -15.94 5.68
N LYS A 22 -2.57 -15.02 6.61
CA LYS A 22 -2.72 -15.28 8.06
C LYS A 22 -4.16 -15.67 8.44
N PRO A 23 -5.19 -14.84 8.15
CA PRO A 23 -6.57 -15.20 8.52
C PRO A 23 -7.08 -16.46 7.81
N LEU A 24 -6.58 -16.74 6.61
CA LEU A 24 -6.93 -17.96 5.88
C LEU A 24 -6.33 -19.21 6.53
N VAL A 25 -5.08 -19.13 7.01
CA VAL A 25 -4.43 -20.20 7.75
C VAL A 25 -5.10 -20.40 9.11
N ASP A 26 -5.42 -19.31 9.81
CA ASP A 26 -6.14 -19.36 11.09
C ASP A 26 -7.51 -20.02 10.90
N ALA A 27 -8.24 -19.63 9.85
CA ALA A 27 -9.51 -20.28 9.49
C ALA A 27 -9.35 -21.77 9.12
N ALA A 28 -8.21 -22.19 8.58
CA ALA A 28 -7.96 -23.60 8.28
C ALA A 28 -7.73 -24.46 9.54
N TYR A 29 -7.18 -23.86 10.60
CA TYR A 29 -6.88 -24.57 11.85
C TYR A 29 -8.01 -24.48 12.89
N GLU A 30 -8.68 -23.34 12.99
CA GLU A 30 -9.63 -23.06 14.07
C GLU A 30 -11.09 -23.32 13.67
N GLN A 31 -11.44 -23.21 12.39
CA GLN A 31 -12.82 -23.28 11.94
C GLN A 31 -13.17 -24.65 11.32
N PRO A 32 -14.45 -25.05 11.40
CA PRO A 32 -15.00 -26.17 10.63
C PRO A 32 -14.65 -26.11 9.14
N THR A 33 -14.45 -27.28 8.52
CA THR A 33 -13.99 -27.42 7.13
C THR A 33 -14.90 -26.74 6.12
N ASP A 34 -16.21 -26.73 6.36
CA ASP A 34 -17.21 -26.06 5.52
C ASP A 34 -17.07 -24.53 5.53
N ILE A 35 -16.83 -23.93 6.70
CA ILE A 35 -16.57 -22.49 6.86
C ILE A 35 -15.26 -22.12 6.16
N PHE A 36 -14.21 -22.93 6.35
CA PHE A 36 -12.93 -22.72 5.68
C PHE A 36 -13.06 -22.78 4.15
N LEU A 37 -13.70 -23.82 3.60
CA LEU A 37 -13.85 -23.99 2.16
C LEU A 37 -14.63 -22.85 1.52
N LEU A 38 -15.73 -22.42 2.15
CA LEU A 38 -16.50 -21.28 1.65
C LEU A 38 -15.70 -19.98 1.76
N SER A 39 -14.99 -19.75 2.86
CA SER A 39 -14.13 -18.57 3.02
C SER A 39 -13.01 -18.54 1.98
N PHE A 40 -12.37 -19.68 1.72
CA PHE A 40 -11.36 -19.83 0.68
C PHE A 40 -11.93 -19.56 -0.71
N LEU A 41 -13.11 -20.11 -1.03
CA LEU A 41 -13.80 -19.89 -2.30
C LEU A 41 -14.13 -18.42 -2.51
N LEU A 42 -14.69 -17.75 -1.50
CA LEU A 42 -15.04 -16.33 -1.57
C LEU A 42 -13.80 -15.44 -1.75
N ALA A 43 -12.74 -15.73 -1.00
CA ALA A 43 -11.51 -14.95 -1.06
C ALA A 43 -10.76 -15.12 -2.39
N THR A 44 -10.58 -16.37 -2.83
CA THR A 44 -9.92 -16.67 -4.12
C THR A 44 -10.78 -16.23 -5.31
N GLY A 45 -12.09 -16.43 -5.22
CA GLY A 45 -13.06 -15.99 -6.23
C GLY A 45 -13.02 -14.48 -6.45
N MET A 46 -13.02 -13.69 -5.36
CA MET A 46 -12.89 -12.23 -5.42
C MET A 46 -11.59 -11.83 -6.13
N TYR A 47 -10.46 -12.43 -5.73
CA TYR A 47 -9.15 -12.15 -6.31
C TYR A 47 -9.09 -12.48 -7.82
N VAL A 48 -9.51 -13.70 -8.19
CA VAL A 48 -9.48 -14.17 -9.58
C VAL A 48 -10.36 -13.31 -10.47
N MET A 49 -11.57 -12.97 -10.01
CA MET A 49 -12.48 -12.14 -10.79
C MET A 49 -11.96 -10.71 -10.95
N SER A 50 -11.42 -10.12 -9.88
CA SER A 50 -10.80 -8.79 -9.94
C SER A 50 -9.61 -8.77 -10.91
N ARG A 51 -8.75 -9.79 -10.85
CA ARG A 51 -7.61 -9.91 -11.76
C ARG A 51 -8.07 -10.12 -13.20
N TRP A 52 -9.07 -10.96 -13.42
CA TRP A 52 -9.63 -11.20 -14.75
C TRP A 52 -10.23 -9.92 -15.36
N LEU A 53 -11.01 -9.16 -14.59
CA LEU A 53 -11.58 -7.87 -15.01
C LEU A 53 -10.48 -6.83 -15.30
N SER A 54 -9.43 -6.76 -14.49
CA SER A 54 -8.29 -5.86 -14.74
C SER A 54 -7.55 -6.18 -16.06
N LEU A 55 -7.54 -7.46 -16.49
CA LEU A 55 -6.90 -7.86 -17.75
C LEU A 55 -7.70 -7.45 -18.99
N PHE A 56 -8.98 -7.06 -18.85
CA PHE A 56 -9.74 -6.55 -20.00
C PHE A 56 -9.13 -5.28 -20.56
N GLU A 57 -8.41 -4.47 -19.76
CA GLU A 57 -7.64 -3.31 -20.25
C GLU A 57 -6.70 -3.70 -21.40
N ARG A 58 -6.30 -4.97 -21.55
CA ARG A 58 -5.38 -5.41 -22.62
C ARG A 58 -6.06 -6.16 -23.76
N ARG A 59 -7.37 -6.44 -23.68
CA ARG A 59 -8.07 -7.28 -24.67
C ARG A 59 -8.77 -6.45 -25.74
N TYR A 60 -8.67 -6.91 -27.00
CA TYR A 60 -9.27 -6.28 -28.18
C TYR A 60 -10.78 -6.53 -28.36
N LEU A 61 -11.44 -7.22 -27.42
CA LEU A 61 -12.81 -7.71 -27.60
C LEU A 61 -13.89 -6.63 -27.38
N LEU A 62 -13.55 -5.47 -26.80
CA LEU A 62 -14.51 -4.43 -26.40
C LEU A 62 -14.05 -3.03 -26.83
N ASN A 63 -15.01 -2.10 -26.93
CA ASN A 63 -14.74 -0.68 -27.17
C ASN A 63 -13.81 -0.09 -26.09
N GLY A 64 -12.92 0.84 -26.44
CA GLY A 64 -11.91 1.38 -25.53
C GLY A 64 -12.48 1.97 -24.23
N ILE A 65 -13.64 2.63 -24.28
CA ILE A 65 -14.31 3.21 -23.10
C ILE A 65 -14.82 2.10 -22.17
N THR A 66 -15.53 1.11 -22.71
CA THR A 66 -16.09 0.02 -21.88
C THR A 66 -14.99 -0.85 -21.30
N ARG A 67 -13.90 -1.05 -22.05
CA ARG A 67 -12.68 -1.74 -21.60
C ARG A 67 -12.08 -1.06 -20.36
N THR A 68 -11.92 0.26 -20.43
CA THR A 68 -11.32 1.06 -19.34
C THR A 68 -12.23 1.09 -18.12
N LEU A 69 -13.54 1.32 -18.33
CA LEU A 69 -14.51 1.30 -17.23
C LEU A 69 -14.56 -0.07 -16.52
N LEU A 70 -14.54 -1.17 -17.27
CA LEU A 70 -14.60 -2.51 -16.69
C LEU A 70 -13.33 -2.86 -15.90
N ALA A 71 -12.16 -2.39 -16.35
CA ALA A 71 -10.91 -2.57 -15.63
C ALA A 71 -10.87 -1.74 -14.34
N ASP A 72 -11.27 -0.47 -14.40
CA ASP A 72 -11.24 0.45 -13.25
C ASP A 72 -12.29 0.08 -12.18
N PHE A 73 -13.52 -0.27 -12.59
CA PHE A 73 -14.59 -0.70 -11.68
C PHE A 73 -14.57 -2.21 -11.39
N GLY A 74 -13.63 -2.97 -11.95
CA GLY A 74 -13.61 -4.42 -11.85
C GLY A 74 -13.45 -4.92 -10.42
N MET A 75 -12.59 -4.27 -9.63
CA MET A 75 -12.37 -4.61 -8.23
C MET A 75 -13.59 -4.33 -7.33
N PRO A 76 -14.18 -3.11 -7.29
CA PRO A 76 -15.38 -2.87 -6.47
C PRO A 76 -16.59 -3.70 -6.94
N PHE A 77 -16.76 -3.90 -8.25
CA PHE A 77 -17.77 -4.80 -8.78
C PHE A 77 -17.58 -6.23 -8.27
N SER A 78 -16.33 -6.70 -8.19
CA SER A 78 -16.03 -8.05 -7.69
C SER A 78 -16.39 -8.24 -6.23
N VAL A 79 -16.16 -7.23 -5.38
CA VAL A 79 -16.60 -7.25 -3.99
C VAL A 79 -18.11 -7.42 -3.89
N LEU A 80 -18.89 -6.67 -4.67
CA LEU A 80 -20.35 -6.73 -4.65
C LEU A 80 -20.88 -8.09 -5.10
N VAL A 81 -20.34 -8.64 -6.18
CA VAL A 81 -20.75 -9.95 -6.70
C VAL A 81 -20.46 -11.06 -5.69
N TRP A 82 -19.26 -11.10 -5.12
CA TRP A 82 -18.90 -12.15 -4.17
C TRP A 82 -19.56 -11.99 -2.80
N ALA A 83 -19.83 -10.76 -2.36
CA ALA A 83 -20.71 -10.49 -1.22
C ALA A 83 -22.15 -10.94 -1.49
N GLY A 84 -22.65 -10.80 -2.72
CA GLY A 84 -23.96 -11.32 -3.13
C GLY A 84 -24.00 -12.86 -3.18
N ILE A 85 -22.98 -13.50 -3.75
CA ILE A 85 -22.86 -14.97 -3.79
C ILE A 85 -22.88 -15.56 -2.38
N ARG A 86 -22.21 -14.90 -1.43
CA ARG A 86 -22.23 -15.31 -0.01
C ARG A 86 -23.64 -15.47 0.55
N GLN A 87 -24.60 -14.61 0.14
CA GLN A 87 -25.98 -14.65 0.63
C GLN A 87 -26.78 -15.84 0.11
N ILE A 88 -26.33 -16.49 -0.97
CA ILE A 88 -26.95 -17.71 -1.50
C ILE A 88 -26.68 -18.90 -0.58
N PHE A 89 -25.50 -18.92 0.08
CA PHE A 89 -25.07 -20.02 0.94
C PHE A 89 -25.51 -19.81 2.40
N THR A 90 -26.81 -19.91 2.68
CA THR A 90 -27.36 -19.69 4.04
C THR A 90 -26.97 -20.77 5.06
N ASN A 91 -26.53 -21.95 4.60
CA ASN A 91 -26.26 -23.11 5.46
C ASN A 91 -24.91 -23.06 6.21
N VAL A 92 -24.01 -22.15 5.83
CA VAL A 92 -22.66 -22.05 6.41
C VAL A 92 -22.48 -20.65 6.98
N ASN A 93 -22.05 -20.53 8.24
CA ASN A 93 -21.87 -19.26 8.93
C ASN A 93 -20.43 -18.73 8.81
N VAL A 94 -20.14 -18.08 7.68
CA VAL A 94 -18.90 -17.30 7.49
C VAL A 94 -19.00 -15.96 8.22
N GLU A 95 -17.91 -15.56 8.87
CA GLU A 95 -17.79 -14.27 9.56
C GLU A 95 -18.01 -13.09 8.60
N MET A 96 -18.90 -12.19 9.03
CA MET A 96 -19.19 -10.93 8.33
C MET A 96 -18.31 -9.81 8.88
N LEU A 97 -18.16 -8.73 8.12
CA LEU A 97 -17.43 -7.56 8.59
C LEU A 97 -18.06 -7.07 9.89
N GLN A 98 -17.26 -6.97 10.95
CA GLN A 98 -17.74 -6.47 12.23
C GLN A 98 -17.98 -4.97 12.14
N VAL A 99 -19.26 -4.58 12.20
CA VAL A 99 -19.68 -3.18 12.09
C VAL A 99 -20.38 -2.76 13.39
N PRO A 100 -20.07 -1.58 13.94
CA PRO A 100 -20.77 -1.08 15.12
C PRO A 100 -22.29 -1.01 14.88
N GLU A 101 -23.09 -1.52 15.84
CA GLU A 101 -24.55 -1.50 15.77
C GLU A 101 -25.13 -0.08 15.84
N ALA A 102 -24.42 0.83 16.50
CA ALA A 102 -24.84 2.22 16.60
C ALA A 102 -24.50 2.99 15.31
N SER A 103 -25.52 3.23 14.50
CA SER A 103 -25.43 4.15 13.37
C SER A 103 -25.40 5.60 13.88
N GLY A 104 -24.37 6.36 13.49
CA GLY A 104 -24.26 7.80 13.78
C GLY A 104 -22.94 8.24 14.42
N ILE A 105 -22.90 9.49 14.87
CA ILE A 105 -21.72 10.15 15.47
C ILE A 105 -21.68 9.83 16.97
N VAL A 106 -21.43 8.57 17.31
CA VAL A 106 -21.25 8.12 18.69
C VAL A 106 -19.88 7.51 18.88
N THR A 107 -19.34 7.65 20.08
CA THR A 107 -18.09 7.00 20.47
C THR A 107 -18.38 5.54 20.82
N THR A 108 -17.48 4.62 20.46
CA THR A 108 -17.66 3.16 20.69
C THR A 108 -17.92 2.80 22.15
N SER A 109 -17.39 3.59 23.08
CA SER A 109 -17.53 3.40 24.52
C SER A 109 -18.50 4.38 25.20
N GLY A 110 -19.21 5.23 24.45
CA GLY A 110 -20.05 6.29 25.00
C GLY A 110 -19.28 7.42 25.70
N ARG A 111 -17.95 7.48 25.56
CA ARG A 111 -17.11 8.55 26.10
C ARG A 111 -17.44 9.92 25.50
N SER A 112 -17.14 10.98 26.25
CA SER A 112 -17.13 12.34 25.72
C SER A 112 -16.13 12.48 24.56
N TRP A 113 -16.50 13.26 23.54
CA TRP A 113 -15.59 13.55 22.42
C TRP A 113 -14.34 14.28 22.90
N ILE A 114 -14.48 15.27 23.80
CA ILE A 114 -13.35 15.97 24.38
C ILE A 114 -12.70 15.07 25.44
N VAL A 115 -11.40 14.83 25.27
CA VAL A 115 -10.58 14.08 26.23
C VAL A 115 -10.31 14.96 27.46
N PRO A 116 -10.54 14.46 28.69
CA PRO A 116 -10.20 15.21 29.90
C PRO A 116 -8.68 15.30 30.05
N LEU A 117 -8.12 16.48 29.78
CA LEU A 117 -6.67 16.72 29.79
C LEU A 117 -6.06 16.84 31.20
N GLY A 118 -6.90 16.96 32.23
CA GLY A 118 -6.48 17.27 33.61
C GLY A 118 -6.47 16.08 34.58
N ASP A 119 -6.92 14.90 34.17
CA ASP A 119 -7.12 13.76 35.08
C ASP A 119 -5.84 12.95 35.35
N LEU A 120 -4.76 13.19 34.59
CA LEU A 120 -3.49 12.47 34.72
C LEU A 120 -2.45 13.23 35.57
N SER A 121 -1.61 12.45 36.27
CA SER A 121 -0.46 13.01 37.00
C SER A 121 0.57 13.60 36.04
N ILE A 122 1.23 14.66 36.49
CA ILE A 122 2.23 15.41 35.71
C ILE A 122 3.38 14.49 35.21
N GLY A 123 3.70 13.44 35.96
CA GLY A 123 4.73 12.46 35.57
C GLY A 123 4.41 11.74 34.25
N TYR A 124 3.15 11.39 34.00
CA TYR A 124 2.74 10.76 32.74
C TYR A 124 2.80 11.71 31.54
N ILE A 125 2.60 13.01 31.78
CA ILE A 125 2.74 14.04 30.73
C ILE A 125 4.19 14.08 30.23
N PHE A 126 5.17 14.06 31.14
CA PHE A 126 6.58 14.04 30.76
C PHE A 126 6.98 12.71 30.10
N LEU A 127 6.44 11.58 30.57
CA LEU A 127 6.69 10.28 29.95
C LEU A 127 6.16 10.23 28.51
N ALA A 128 5.02 10.87 28.22
CA ALA A 128 4.42 10.90 26.89
C ALA A 128 5.27 11.62 25.83
N ILE A 129 6.23 12.46 26.22
CA ILE A 129 7.16 13.12 25.30
C ILE A 129 8.00 12.09 24.53
N VAL A 130 8.41 11.00 25.18
CA VAL A 130 9.24 9.96 24.57
C VAL A 130 8.55 9.30 23.37
N PRO A 131 7.36 8.66 23.51
CA PRO A 131 6.65 8.09 22.37
C PRO A 131 6.21 9.18 21.37
N ALA A 132 5.93 10.40 21.81
CA ALA A 132 5.59 11.51 20.91
C ALA A 132 6.72 11.85 19.93
N ILE A 133 7.99 11.78 20.35
CA ILE A 133 9.13 11.99 19.45
C ILE A 133 9.21 10.89 18.38
N PHE A 134 9.06 9.61 18.77
CA PHE A 134 9.08 8.50 17.83
C PHE A 134 7.90 8.57 16.85
N LEU A 135 6.70 8.90 17.33
CA LEU A 135 5.52 9.09 16.50
C LEU A 135 5.71 10.27 15.55
N CYS A 136 6.19 11.42 16.04
CA CYS A 136 6.49 12.57 15.19
C CYS A 136 7.45 12.18 14.05
N MET A 137 8.47 11.38 14.36
CA MET A 137 9.39 10.86 13.35
C MET A 137 8.70 9.90 12.36
N LEU A 138 7.83 9.00 12.83
CA LEU A 138 7.04 8.11 11.97
C LEU A 138 6.20 8.90 10.97
N PHE A 139 5.39 9.84 11.47
CA PHE A 139 4.53 10.66 10.63
C PHE A 139 5.33 11.53 9.65
N TYR A 140 6.47 12.05 10.08
CA TYR A 140 7.37 12.79 9.20
C TYR A 140 7.90 11.92 8.05
N VAL A 141 8.32 10.68 8.34
CA VAL A 141 8.82 9.75 7.33
C VAL A 141 7.69 9.34 6.38
N ASP A 142 6.55 8.89 6.91
CA ASP A 142 5.40 8.45 6.11
C ASP A 142 4.92 9.54 5.16
N GLN A 143 4.77 10.76 5.67
CA GLN A 143 4.31 11.89 4.86
C GLN A 143 5.30 12.22 3.74
N ASN A 144 6.59 12.29 4.05
CA ASN A 144 7.60 12.58 3.03
C ASN A 144 7.71 11.46 1.98
N VAL A 145 7.59 10.19 2.39
CA VAL A 145 7.60 9.05 1.48
C VAL A 145 6.35 9.08 0.58
N ALA A 146 5.17 9.33 1.14
CA ALA A 146 3.94 9.47 0.36
C ALA A 146 4.04 10.60 -0.68
N VAL A 147 4.47 11.79 -0.26
CA VAL A 147 4.60 12.95 -1.16
C VAL A 147 5.68 12.69 -2.22
N LEU A 148 6.78 12.01 -1.89
CA LEU A 148 7.81 11.65 -2.86
C LEU A 148 7.32 10.63 -3.90
N LEU A 149 6.55 9.62 -3.46
CA LEU A 149 5.97 8.60 -4.34
C LEU A 149 4.87 9.16 -5.26
N THR A 150 4.11 10.15 -4.78
CA THR A 150 3.11 10.84 -5.62
C THR A 150 3.78 11.81 -6.58
N ASN A 151 4.83 12.53 -6.16
CA ASN A 151 5.56 13.49 -7.00
C ASN A 151 6.69 12.89 -7.84
N LYS A 152 6.58 11.61 -8.20
CA LYS A 152 7.49 11.00 -9.17
C LYS A 152 7.42 11.74 -10.51
N LYS A 153 8.58 11.85 -11.18
CA LYS A 153 8.66 12.42 -12.52
C LYS A 153 7.80 11.64 -13.52
N GLU A 154 7.73 10.32 -13.36
CA GLU A 154 6.84 9.41 -14.11
C GLU A 154 5.37 9.86 -14.10
N ASN A 155 4.89 10.45 -12.99
CA ASN A 155 3.51 10.88 -12.87
C ASN A 155 3.23 12.22 -13.60
N LYS A 156 4.26 12.92 -14.12
CA LYS A 156 4.14 14.16 -14.90
C LYS A 156 3.19 15.21 -14.29
N LEU A 157 3.27 15.37 -12.97
CA LEU A 157 2.54 16.41 -12.25
C LEU A 157 3.06 17.80 -12.62
N LYS A 158 2.16 18.76 -12.79
CA LYS A 158 2.45 20.13 -13.25
C LYS A 158 2.43 21.14 -12.12
N LYS A 159 1.57 20.95 -11.11
CA LYS A 159 1.53 21.86 -9.95
C LYS A 159 2.76 21.60 -9.07
N GLY A 160 3.31 22.69 -8.52
CA GLY A 160 4.45 22.62 -7.62
C GLY A 160 4.16 21.81 -6.36
N VAL A 161 5.23 21.36 -5.72
CA VAL A 161 5.21 20.52 -4.52
C VAL A 161 5.10 21.36 -3.25
N GLY A 162 4.27 20.90 -2.29
CA GLY A 162 3.92 21.62 -1.07
C GLY A 162 4.42 20.99 0.23
N TYR A 163 5.63 20.44 0.28
CA TYR A 163 6.13 19.64 1.41
C TYR A 163 5.89 20.26 2.80
N PHE A 164 6.19 21.56 2.96
CA PHE A 164 6.05 22.24 4.25
C PHE A 164 4.58 22.47 4.62
N LEU A 165 3.76 22.86 3.65
CA LEU A 165 2.34 23.09 3.85
C LEU A 165 1.63 21.79 4.24
N ASP A 166 1.95 20.69 3.57
CA ASP A 166 1.37 19.38 3.85
C ASP A 166 1.69 18.92 5.28
N MET A 167 2.92 19.14 5.74
CA MET A 167 3.33 18.86 7.12
C MET A 167 2.57 19.73 8.14
N GLN A 168 2.40 21.02 7.84
CA GLN A 168 1.67 21.92 8.73
C GLN A 168 0.19 21.52 8.85
N VAL A 169 -0.45 21.13 7.74
CA VAL A 169 -1.84 20.66 7.73
C VAL A 169 -2.00 19.40 8.59
N ILE A 170 -1.06 18.47 8.50
CA ILE A 170 -1.07 17.24 9.31
C ILE A 170 -0.82 17.54 10.79
N ALA A 171 0.10 18.46 11.11
CA ALA A 171 0.33 18.86 12.49
C ALA A 171 -0.93 19.47 13.12
N VAL A 172 -1.65 20.33 12.38
CA VAL A 172 -2.91 20.92 12.85
C VAL A 172 -3.99 19.84 12.99
N SER A 173 -4.13 18.92 12.04
CA SER A 173 -5.12 17.84 12.12
C SER A 173 -4.84 16.90 13.31
N MET A 174 -3.59 16.60 13.61
CA MET A 174 -3.19 15.83 14.79
C MET A 174 -3.60 16.48 16.09
N ILE A 175 -3.43 17.81 16.23
CA ILE A 175 -3.85 18.54 17.42
C ILE A 175 -5.37 18.39 17.62
N ILE A 176 -6.14 18.57 16.54
CA ILE A 176 -7.60 18.43 16.57
C ILE A 176 -8.01 17.01 16.94
N CYS A 177 -7.46 15.99 16.26
CA CYS A 177 -7.73 14.58 16.53
C CYS A 177 -7.35 14.18 17.97
N SER A 178 -6.25 14.72 18.51
CA SER A 178 -5.79 14.47 19.89
C SER A 178 -6.76 15.02 20.92
N ILE A 179 -7.28 16.24 20.72
CA ILE A 179 -8.30 16.85 21.61
C ILE A 179 -9.60 16.05 21.58
N LEU A 180 -9.99 15.57 20.40
CA LEU A 180 -11.19 14.74 20.20
C LEU A 180 -10.97 13.26 20.55
N GLY A 181 -9.74 12.84 20.84
CA GLY A 181 -9.36 11.44 21.08
C GLY A 181 -9.65 10.48 19.91
N ILE A 182 -9.68 11.00 18.68
CA ILE A 182 -9.89 10.20 17.46
C ILE A 182 -8.51 9.75 16.96
N PRO A 183 -8.37 8.55 16.36
CA PRO A 183 -7.13 8.13 15.73
C PRO A 183 -6.60 9.19 14.75
N TRP A 184 -5.29 9.40 14.77
CA TRP A 184 -4.64 10.35 13.86
C TRP A 184 -4.65 9.81 12.43
N ALA A 185 -4.84 10.70 11.46
CA ALA A 185 -4.75 10.38 10.04
C ALA A 185 -3.39 10.83 9.48
N ASN A 186 -2.65 9.90 8.85
CA ASN A 186 -1.48 10.17 8.01
C ASN A 186 -1.82 10.04 6.53
N ALA A 187 -0.91 10.48 5.65
CA ALA A 187 -1.01 10.15 4.24
C ALA A 187 -0.86 8.64 4.02
N ALA A 188 -1.88 8.05 3.40
CA ALA A 188 -1.85 6.67 2.98
C ALA A 188 -0.90 6.51 1.78
N VAL A 189 0.28 5.95 2.03
CA VAL A 189 1.36 5.84 1.05
C VAL A 189 0.93 5.10 -0.26
N PRO A 190 0.34 3.89 -0.22
CA PRO A 190 -0.06 3.20 -1.45
C PRO A 190 -1.24 3.89 -2.14
N HIS A 191 -2.20 4.40 -1.35
CA HIS A 191 -3.44 4.96 -1.87
C HIS A 191 -3.21 6.30 -2.59
N SER A 192 -2.42 7.20 -2.02
CA SER A 192 -2.08 8.50 -2.63
C SER A 192 -1.37 8.33 -3.98
N HIS A 193 -0.47 7.35 -4.09
CA HIS A 193 0.22 7.03 -5.34
C HIS A 193 -0.73 6.41 -6.37
N LEU A 194 -1.55 5.43 -5.96
CA LEU A 194 -2.52 4.78 -6.84
C LEU A 194 -3.56 5.78 -7.38
N HIS A 195 -4.08 6.66 -6.52
CA HIS A 195 -5.03 7.71 -6.91
C HIS A 195 -4.42 8.65 -7.97
N ALA A 196 -3.14 9.02 -7.84
CA ALA A 196 -2.46 9.83 -8.86
C ALA A 196 -2.33 9.09 -10.20
N LYS A 197 -2.06 7.78 -10.18
CA LYS A 197 -1.99 6.94 -11.39
C LYS A 197 -3.33 6.72 -12.07
N ILE A 198 -4.43 6.61 -11.32
CA ILE A 198 -5.78 6.45 -11.89
C ILE A 198 -6.23 7.75 -12.57
N LEU A 199 -5.82 8.91 -12.06
CA LEU A 199 -6.09 10.22 -12.67
C LEU A 199 -5.16 10.58 -13.83
N ALA A 200 -4.17 9.72 -14.12
CA ALA A 200 -3.23 9.93 -15.19
C ALA A 200 -3.76 9.36 -16.51
N GLU A 201 -3.65 10.15 -17.57
CA GLU A 201 -3.91 9.73 -18.93
C GLU A 201 -2.72 8.91 -19.42
N LYS A 202 -2.97 7.65 -19.75
CA LYS A 202 -1.98 6.70 -20.25
C LYS A 202 -2.12 6.57 -21.76
N GLU A 203 -1.00 6.54 -22.46
CA GLU A 203 -0.92 6.23 -23.88
C GLU A 203 -0.23 4.89 -24.07
N GLU A 204 -0.79 4.08 -24.97
CA GLU A 204 -0.21 2.81 -25.38
C GLU A 204 0.92 3.11 -26.37
N TYR A 205 2.15 2.73 -26.01
CA TYR A 205 3.30 2.80 -26.89
C TYR A 205 3.88 1.41 -27.09
N GLU A 206 4.16 1.05 -28.34
CA GLU A 206 4.77 -0.22 -28.68
C GLU A 206 6.29 -0.06 -28.72
N SER A 207 6.97 -0.61 -27.71
CA SER A 207 8.43 -0.65 -27.66
C SER A 207 8.90 -2.10 -27.87
N HIS A 208 9.62 -2.33 -28.96
CA HIS A 208 10.28 -3.62 -29.28
C HIS A 208 9.37 -4.86 -29.08
N GLY A 209 8.12 -4.80 -29.56
CA GLY A 209 7.16 -5.92 -29.53
C GLY A 209 6.47 -6.14 -28.19
N ARG A 210 6.59 -5.20 -27.23
CA ARG A 210 5.77 -5.15 -26.02
C ARG A 210 4.98 -3.84 -25.99
N VAL A 211 3.68 -3.94 -25.76
CA VAL A 211 2.82 -2.78 -25.50
C VAL A 211 3.08 -2.32 -24.07
N GLU A 212 3.67 -1.14 -23.93
CA GLU A 212 3.90 -0.47 -22.66
C GLU A 212 2.98 0.75 -22.55
N TYR A 213 2.65 1.13 -21.31
CA TYR A 213 1.79 2.28 -21.04
C TYR A 213 2.63 3.42 -20.50
N ARG A 214 2.63 4.56 -21.19
CA ARG A 214 3.30 5.78 -20.72
C ARG A 214 2.28 6.79 -20.22
N ILE A 215 2.53 7.38 -19.07
CA ILE A 215 1.72 8.51 -18.58
C ILE A 215 2.02 9.72 -19.46
N VAL A 216 1.03 10.28 -20.14
CA VAL A 216 1.18 11.48 -20.98
C VAL A 216 0.88 12.73 -20.17
N ARG A 217 -0.21 12.69 -19.39
CA ARG A 217 -0.75 13.85 -18.69
C ARG A 217 -1.43 13.43 -17.39
N ALA A 218 -1.07 14.05 -16.28
CA ALA A 218 -1.83 13.92 -15.03
C ALA A 218 -2.99 14.91 -14.95
N ARG A 219 -4.15 14.46 -14.45
CA ARG A 219 -5.28 15.33 -14.10
C ARG A 219 -5.25 15.63 -12.61
N GLU A 220 -4.81 16.84 -12.25
CA GLU A 220 -4.74 17.28 -10.86
C GLU A 220 -6.04 17.94 -10.40
N VAL A 221 -6.93 17.15 -9.82
CA VAL A 221 -8.25 17.57 -9.35
C VAL A 221 -8.35 17.53 -7.83
N ARG A 222 -9.04 18.52 -7.24
CA ARG A 222 -9.32 18.56 -5.79
C ARG A 222 -10.65 17.88 -5.44
N LEU A 223 -11.56 17.78 -6.41
CA LEU A 223 -12.92 17.31 -6.22
C LEU A 223 -12.96 15.82 -5.85
N THR A 224 -12.09 14.99 -6.42
CA THR A 224 -12.09 13.53 -6.16
C THR A 224 -11.81 13.25 -4.70
N ASN A 225 -10.72 13.79 -4.14
CA ASN A 225 -10.38 13.63 -2.73
C ASN A 225 -11.50 14.17 -1.81
N PHE A 226 -12.04 15.35 -2.11
CA PHE A 226 -13.15 15.92 -1.34
C PHE A 226 -14.37 14.98 -1.36
N LEU A 227 -14.78 14.52 -2.53
CA LEU A 227 -15.93 13.63 -2.69
C LEU A 227 -15.69 12.28 -2.03
N THR A 228 -14.48 11.71 -2.13
CA THR A 228 -14.12 10.47 -1.44
C THR A 228 -14.28 10.61 0.07
N HIS A 229 -13.81 11.69 0.67
CA HIS A 229 -13.99 11.91 2.11
C HIS A 229 -15.45 12.18 2.51
N VAL A 230 -16.21 12.88 1.68
CA VAL A 230 -17.66 13.06 1.88
C VAL A 230 -18.38 11.70 1.82
N LEU A 231 -18.00 10.82 0.89
CA LEU A 231 -18.58 9.47 0.76
C LEU A 231 -18.15 8.54 1.90
N ILE A 232 -16.91 8.64 2.39
CA ILE A 232 -16.47 7.93 3.61
C ILE A 232 -17.27 8.41 4.83
N PHE A 233 -17.55 9.71 4.93
CA PHE A 233 -18.42 10.22 5.98
C PHE A 233 -19.87 9.72 5.82
N ALA A 234 -20.39 9.72 4.58
CA ALA A 234 -21.72 9.21 4.29
C ALA A 234 -21.86 7.70 4.52
N SER A 235 -20.79 6.92 4.37
CA SER A 235 -20.81 5.47 4.59
C SER A 235 -21.08 5.09 6.04
N MET A 236 -20.88 6.01 7.00
CA MET A 236 -21.32 5.84 8.39
C MET A 236 -22.83 5.63 8.52
N PHE A 237 -23.64 6.15 7.58
CA PHE A 237 -25.09 5.92 7.56
C PHE A 237 -25.48 4.64 6.81
N LEU A 238 -24.55 4.06 6.05
CA LEU A 238 -24.74 2.85 5.25
C LEU A 238 -24.02 1.62 5.86
N LEU A 239 -23.63 1.72 7.13
CA LEU A 239 -22.95 0.66 7.87
C LEU A 239 -23.70 -0.68 7.85
N PHE A 240 -25.04 -0.65 7.83
CA PHE A 240 -25.87 -1.84 7.66
C PHE A 240 -25.58 -2.60 6.36
N ILE A 241 -25.36 -1.87 5.25
CA ILE A 241 -25.04 -2.48 3.95
C ILE A 241 -23.62 -3.05 3.99
N VAL A 242 -22.68 -2.34 4.61
CA VAL A 242 -21.28 -2.77 4.74
C VAL A 242 -21.16 -4.05 5.58
N GLY A 243 -22.01 -4.20 6.60
CA GLY A 243 -22.06 -5.40 7.45
C GLY A 243 -22.45 -6.68 6.70
N TYR A 244 -23.00 -6.61 5.50
CA TYR A 244 -23.27 -7.80 4.68
C TYR A 244 -22.06 -8.33 3.92
N ILE A 245 -20.95 -7.60 3.92
CA ILE A 245 -19.73 -8.03 3.24
C ILE A 245 -19.01 -9.06 4.13
N PRO A 246 -18.77 -10.29 3.66
CA PRO A 246 -18.02 -11.28 4.44
C PRO A 246 -16.55 -10.88 4.55
N SER A 247 -15.94 -11.12 5.72
CA SER A 247 -14.52 -10.81 5.97
C SER A 247 -13.59 -11.54 4.99
N SER A 248 -13.98 -12.73 4.53
CA SER A 248 -13.24 -13.51 3.53
C SER A 248 -13.13 -12.83 2.16
N VAL A 249 -14.15 -12.08 1.73
CA VAL A 249 -14.07 -11.29 0.48
C VAL A 249 -13.06 -10.15 0.62
N VAL A 250 -12.94 -9.57 1.81
CA VAL A 250 -11.95 -8.51 2.11
C VAL A 250 -10.52 -9.08 2.10
N TRP A 251 -10.31 -10.33 2.53
CA TRP A 251 -9.01 -10.98 2.40
C TRP A 251 -8.60 -11.11 0.92
N GLY A 252 -9.54 -11.52 0.06
CA GLY A 252 -9.31 -11.58 -1.40
C GLY A 252 -8.96 -10.21 -2.00
N PHE A 253 -9.60 -9.16 -1.50
CA PHE A 253 -9.29 -7.77 -1.86
C PHE A 253 -7.85 -7.37 -1.47
N PHE A 254 -7.40 -7.74 -0.26
CA PHE A 254 -6.01 -7.49 0.14
C PHE A 254 -5.00 -8.23 -0.74
N LEU A 255 -5.29 -9.48 -1.12
CA LEU A 255 -4.43 -10.21 -2.07
C LEU A 255 -4.33 -9.48 -3.42
N TYR A 256 -5.46 -8.99 -3.95
CA TYR A 256 -5.48 -8.24 -5.20
C TYR A 256 -4.61 -6.98 -5.12
N ILE A 257 -4.75 -6.17 -4.06
CA ILE A 257 -3.94 -4.97 -3.87
C ILE A 257 -2.46 -5.32 -3.70
N GLY A 258 -2.16 -6.36 -2.92
CA GLY A 258 -0.78 -6.83 -2.71
C GLY A 258 -0.09 -7.19 -4.02
N VAL A 259 -0.73 -8.02 -4.85
CA VAL A 259 -0.20 -8.40 -6.18
C VAL A 259 -0.13 -7.21 -7.13
N ALA A 260 -1.16 -6.36 -7.17
CA ALA A 260 -1.15 -5.15 -8.01
C ALA A 260 -0.05 -4.15 -7.62
N THR A 261 0.39 -4.15 -6.36
CA THR A 261 1.51 -3.32 -5.88
C THR A 261 2.87 -3.89 -6.30
N LEU A 262 2.97 -5.21 -6.52
CA LEU A 262 4.17 -5.85 -7.07
C LEU A 262 4.34 -5.56 -8.57
N ASP A 263 3.23 -5.39 -9.30
CA ASP A 263 3.24 -5.05 -10.73
C ASP A 263 3.95 -3.70 -10.96
N GLY A 264 5.10 -3.74 -11.64
CA GLY A 264 5.92 -2.54 -11.93
C GLY A 264 6.92 -2.17 -10.84
N ASN A 265 7.03 -2.95 -9.75
CA ASN A 265 8.10 -2.78 -8.78
C ASN A 265 9.41 -3.37 -9.33
N GLN A 266 10.39 -2.52 -9.60
CA GLN A 266 11.66 -2.95 -10.18
C GLN A 266 12.47 -3.87 -9.27
N MET A 267 12.35 -3.76 -7.94
CA MET A 267 13.00 -4.72 -7.02
C MET A 267 12.44 -6.14 -7.23
N PHE A 268 11.12 -6.26 -7.43
CA PHE A 268 10.47 -7.52 -7.75
C PHE A 268 10.86 -8.01 -9.15
N GLU A 269 10.90 -7.14 -10.14
CA GLU A 269 11.36 -7.48 -11.50
C GLU A 269 12.82 -7.98 -11.49
N ARG A 270 13.71 -7.38 -10.71
CA ARG A 270 15.09 -7.84 -10.53
C ARG A 270 15.17 -9.22 -9.87
N LEU A 271 14.29 -9.53 -8.93
CA LEU A 271 14.17 -10.88 -8.38
C LEU A 271 13.73 -11.87 -9.48
N LEU A 272 12.69 -11.53 -10.27
CA LEU A 272 12.20 -12.38 -11.36
C LEU A 272 13.26 -12.61 -12.44
N LEU A 273 14.15 -11.63 -12.68
CA LEU A 273 15.25 -11.75 -13.63
C LEU A 273 16.27 -12.83 -13.23
N LEU A 274 16.43 -13.12 -11.93
CA LEU A 274 17.27 -14.24 -11.47
C LEU A 274 16.77 -15.59 -11.95
N PHE A 275 15.45 -15.73 -12.16
CA PHE A 275 14.80 -16.95 -12.65
C PHE A 275 14.49 -16.91 -14.15
N THR A 276 14.78 -15.80 -14.81
CA THR A 276 14.51 -15.61 -16.25
C THR A 276 15.72 -16.04 -17.07
N GLN A 277 15.48 -16.79 -18.16
CA GLN A 277 16.52 -17.17 -19.10
C GLN A 277 17.19 -15.93 -19.74
N PRO A 278 18.52 -15.88 -19.88
CA PRO A 278 19.23 -14.71 -20.43
C PRO A 278 18.76 -14.25 -21.82
N GLU A 279 18.29 -15.19 -22.64
CA GLU A 279 17.76 -14.91 -23.98
C GLU A 279 16.48 -14.08 -23.98
N LYS A 280 15.71 -14.12 -22.88
CA LYS A 280 14.44 -13.39 -22.72
C LYS A 280 14.60 -12.04 -22.02
N TYR A 281 15.84 -11.63 -21.72
CA TYR A 281 16.10 -10.33 -21.12
C TYR A 281 15.68 -9.21 -22.09
N PRO A 282 14.94 -8.18 -21.60
CA PRO A 282 14.51 -7.08 -22.45
C PRO A 282 15.73 -6.37 -23.10
N PRO A 283 15.67 -6.03 -24.40
CA PRO A 283 16.83 -5.59 -25.18
C PRO A 283 17.49 -4.31 -24.68
N ASN A 284 16.74 -3.36 -24.09
CA ASN A 284 17.26 -2.06 -23.60
C ASN A 284 17.40 -1.99 -22.06
N HIS A 285 17.39 -3.12 -21.37
CA HIS A 285 17.33 -3.14 -19.90
C HIS A 285 18.70 -2.92 -19.24
N TYR A 286 18.72 -2.26 -18.08
CA TYR A 286 19.92 -2.00 -17.26
C TYR A 286 20.77 -3.25 -16.94
N VAL A 287 20.17 -4.43 -17.04
CA VAL A 287 20.80 -5.75 -16.89
C VAL A 287 21.97 -5.98 -17.85
N ARG A 288 21.99 -5.35 -19.03
CA ARG A 288 23.12 -5.47 -19.97
C ARG A 288 24.29 -4.53 -19.68
N ARG A 289 24.09 -3.49 -18.87
CA ARG A 289 25.11 -2.48 -18.51
C ARG A 289 25.85 -2.81 -17.21
N VAL A 290 25.26 -3.65 -16.35
CA VAL A 290 25.80 -4.01 -15.03
C VAL A 290 26.04 -5.52 -14.96
N PRO A 291 27.20 -6.00 -14.48
CA PRO A 291 27.43 -7.43 -14.35
C PRO A 291 26.42 -8.07 -13.38
N MET A 292 25.92 -9.26 -13.73
CA MET A 292 24.85 -9.96 -13.00
C MET A 292 25.13 -10.12 -11.49
N MET A 293 26.38 -10.42 -11.12
CA MET A 293 26.75 -10.57 -9.70
C MET A 293 26.59 -9.28 -8.89
N ARG A 294 26.82 -8.11 -9.51
CA ARG A 294 26.61 -6.82 -8.85
C ARG A 294 25.12 -6.48 -8.75
N LEU A 295 24.33 -6.85 -9.75
CA LEU A 295 22.87 -6.74 -9.69
C LEU A 295 22.28 -7.63 -8.57
N VAL A 296 22.75 -8.88 -8.47
CA VAL A 296 22.36 -9.80 -7.39
C VAL A 296 22.76 -9.23 -6.02
N LEU A 297 23.99 -8.73 -5.87
CA LEU A 297 24.45 -8.12 -4.62
C LEU A 297 23.60 -6.92 -4.21
N TYR A 298 23.28 -6.03 -5.14
CA TYR A 298 22.41 -4.89 -4.88
C TYR A 298 21.02 -5.33 -4.42
N THR A 299 20.44 -6.31 -5.13
CA THR A 299 19.12 -6.85 -4.82
C THR A 299 19.13 -7.56 -3.46
N LEU A 300 20.18 -8.30 -3.12
CA LEU A 300 20.36 -8.93 -1.80
C LEU A 300 20.43 -7.90 -0.66
N ILE A 301 21.14 -6.78 -0.85
CA ILE A 301 21.17 -5.69 0.12
C ILE A 301 19.75 -5.14 0.34
N GLN A 302 18.98 -4.93 -0.73
CA GLN A 302 17.58 -4.49 -0.61
C GLN A 302 16.71 -5.49 0.14
N TYR A 303 16.84 -6.80 -0.17
CA TYR A 303 16.10 -7.84 0.55
C TYR A 303 16.51 -7.95 2.02
N ALA A 304 17.77 -7.77 2.36
CA ALA A 304 18.22 -7.75 3.76
C ALA A 304 17.57 -6.59 4.53
N LEU A 305 17.47 -5.40 3.92
CA LEU A 305 16.78 -4.26 4.52
C LEU A 305 15.26 -4.44 4.59
N LEU A 306 14.67 -5.10 3.59
CA LEU A 306 13.25 -5.47 3.60
C LEU A 306 12.95 -6.45 4.72
N ILE A 307 13.78 -7.47 4.92
CA ILE A 307 13.64 -8.44 6.02
C ILE A 307 13.78 -7.75 7.37
N LEU A 308 14.73 -6.81 7.52
CA LEU A 308 14.87 -6.01 8.72
C LEU A 308 13.61 -5.18 9.01
N LEU A 309 13.04 -4.52 7.99
CA LEU A 309 11.78 -3.78 8.13
C LEU A 309 10.61 -4.69 8.47
N TRP A 310 10.51 -5.85 7.79
CA TRP A 310 9.48 -6.85 8.05
C TRP A 310 9.55 -7.36 9.50
N PHE A 311 10.76 -7.68 9.97
CA PHE A 311 11.00 -8.11 11.34
C PHE A 311 10.57 -7.05 12.35
N VAL A 312 10.94 -5.78 12.12
CA VAL A 312 10.51 -4.68 13.01
C VAL A 312 8.99 -4.47 12.99
N ASN A 313 8.35 -4.65 11.83
CA ASN A 313 6.91 -4.53 11.66
C ASN A 313 6.12 -5.69 12.34
N GLU A 314 6.55 -6.93 12.19
CA GLU A 314 5.91 -8.08 12.85
C GLU A 314 6.11 -8.05 14.37
N ASN A 315 7.30 -7.68 14.83
CA ASN A 315 7.58 -7.54 16.27
C ASN A 315 7.01 -6.24 16.88
N PHE A 316 6.12 -5.54 16.18
CA PHE A 316 5.37 -4.41 16.71
C PHE A 316 4.40 -4.84 17.83
N TYR A 317 3.92 -6.09 17.81
CA TYR A 317 2.84 -6.59 18.69
C TYR A 317 3.24 -7.76 19.60
N LEU A 318 4.54 -7.97 19.90
CA LEU A 318 4.91 -9.00 20.89
C LEU A 318 4.34 -8.64 22.27
N PRO A 319 3.43 -9.45 22.86
CA PRO A 319 2.79 -9.12 24.14
C PRO A 319 3.67 -9.41 25.36
N GLU A 320 4.90 -9.91 25.20
CA GLU A 320 5.64 -10.53 26.29
C GLU A 320 6.87 -9.71 26.72
N GLY A 321 6.68 -8.88 27.75
CA GLY A 321 7.70 -8.65 28.77
C GLY A 321 8.73 -7.54 28.58
N GLY A 322 8.66 -6.73 27.52
CA GLY A 322 9.59 -5.62 27.30
C GLY A 322 8.93 -4.24 27.43
N VAL A 323 9.58 -3.29 28.11
CA VAL A 323 9.19 -1.86 28.16
C VAL A 323 9.22 -1.20 26.76
N PHE A 324 9.76 -1.91 25.75
CA PHE A 324 10.05 -1.36 24.43
C PHE A 324 9.53 -2.27 23.30
N ASN A 325 8.45 -1.84 22.64
CA ASN A 325 7.98 -2.47 21.41
C ASN A 325 8.95 -2.13 20.28
N ALA A 326 9.55 -3.14 19.65
CA ALA A 326 10.49 -2.97 18.53
C ALA A 326 9.88 -2.15 17.39
N GLY A 327 8.55 -2.18 17.25
CA GLY A 327 7.77 -1.37 16.32
C GLY A 327 8.02 0.14 16.36
N LEU A 328 8.38 0.71 17.52
CA LEU A 328 8.74 2.13 17.63
C LEU A 328 10.02 2.49 16.86
N LEU A 329 10.84 1.50 16.49
CA LEU A 329 12.06 1.69 15.68
C LEU A 329 11.78 1.74 14.19
N PHE A 330 10.56 1.44 13.74
CA PHE A 330 10.21 1.43 12.32
C PHE A 330 10.65 2.71 11.56
N PRO A 331 10.42 3.93 12.09
CA PRO A 331 10.88 5.17 11.44
C PRO A 331 12.40 5.28 11.38
N LEU A 332 13.09 4.81 12.42
CA LEU A 332 14.55 4.84 12.51
C LEU A 332 15.19 3.92 11.47
N VAL A 333 14.60 2.74 11.24
CA VAL A 333 15.07 1.81 10.21
C VAL A 333 14.90 2.43 8.83
N ILE A 334 13.74 3.04 8.53
CA ILE A 334 13.55 3.75 7.26
C ILE A 334 14.55 4.90 7.11
N LEU A 335 14.77 5.69 8.17
CA LEU A 335 15.75 6.78 8.12
C LEU A 335 17.16 6.25 7.87
N SER A 336 17.52 5.07 8.41
CA SER A 336 18.82 4.44 8.17
C SER A 336 19.06 4.05 6.70
N PHE A 337 18.03 4.00 5.85
CA PHE A 337 18.22 3.75 4.43
C PHE A 337 18.93 4.92 3.74
N VAL A 338 18.78 6.14 4.25
CA VAL A 338 19.45 7.33 3.72
C VAL A 338 20.99 7.25 3.84
N PRO A 339 21.59 7.01 5.02
CA PRO A 339 23.02 6.85 5.14
C PRO A 339 23.52 5.58 4.44
N ILE A 340 22.77 4.48 4.43
CA ILE A 340 23.13 3.28 3.66
C ILE A 340 23.26 3.62 2.17
N ARG A 341 22.28 4.34 1.61
CA ARG A 341 22.33 4.78 0.22
C ARG A 341 23.46 5.77 -0.06
N LYS A 342 23.68 6.75 0.81
CA LYS A 342 24.67 7.82 0.57
C LYS A 342 26.11 7.45 0.89
N LEU A 343 26.33 6.55 1.85
CA LEU A 343 27.66 6.24 2.39
C LEU A 343 28.11 4.81 2.11
N LEU A 344 27.20 3.83 2.15
CA LEU A 344 27.54 2.41 1.99
C LEU A 344 27.55 1.99 0.52
N LEU A 345 26.46 2.28 -0.22
CA LEU A 345 26.37 1.89 -1.65
C LEU A 345 27.50 2.47 -2.52
N PRO A 346 27.91 3.75 -2.40
CA PRO A 346 28.98 4.31 -3.22
C PRO A 346 30.38 3.76 -2.90
N LYS A 347 30.55 3.04 -1.78
CA LYS A 347 31.80 2.34 -1.44
C LYS A 347 31.88 0.96 -2.09
N ILE A 348 30.74 0.33 -2.36
CA ILE A 348 30.64 -1.04 -2.88
C ILE A 348 30.51 -1.05 -4.41
N PHE A 349 29.79 -0.08 -4.97
CA PHE A 349 29.47 -0.02 -6.41
C PHE A 349 30.15 1.16 -7.11
N LEU A 350 30.47 1.00 -8.40
CA LEU A 350 30.91 2.14 -9.21
C LEU A 350 29.76 3.11 -9.43
N ARG A 351 30.06 4.42 -9.52
CA ARG A 351 29.05 5.46 -9.80
C ARG A 351 28.25 5.19 -11.08
N LYS A 352 28.89 4.63 -12.12
CA LYS A 352 28.22 4.27 -13.38
C LYS A 352 27.19 3.14 -13.20
N GLU A 353 27.48 2.18 -12.32
CA GLU A 353 26.58 1.05 -12.05
C GLU A 353 25.41 1.50 -11.18
N LEU A 354 25.68 2.30 -10.14
CA LEU A 354 24.63 2.86 -9.30
C LEU A 354 23.70 3.77 -10.12
N HIS A 355 24.26 4.58 -11.03
CA HIS A 355 23.46 5.39 -11.95
C HIS A 355 22.62 4.53 -12.90
N ALA A 356 23.14 3.39 -13.39
CA ALA A 356 22.36 2.49 -14.24
C ALA A 356 21.24 1.75 -13.48
N LEU A 357 21.41 1.51 -12.18
CA LEU A 357 20.41 0.89 -11.30
C LEU A 357 19.37 1.88 -10.77
N GLU A 358 19.74 3.17 -10.69
CA GLU A 358 18.86 4.28 -10.29
C GLU A 358 18.28 5.05 -11.50
N MET A 359 18.56 4.62 -12.73
CA MET A 359 17.96 5.18 -13.94
C MET A 359 16.51 4.71 -14.07
N GLU A 360 15.61 5.63 -14.39
CA GLU A 360 14.19 5.33 -14.60
C GLU A 360 14.01 4.60 -15.94
N LYS A 361 12.95 3.79 -16.10
CA LYS A 361 12.68 3.08 -17.38
C LYS A 361 12.57 4.03 -18.57
N GLU A 362 12.17 5.29 -18.36
CA GLU A 362 12.09 6.32 -19.40
C GLU A 362 13.47 6.81 -19.88
N ASP A 363 14.54 6.71 -19.08
CA ASP A 363 15.89 7.15 -19.47
C ASP A 363 16.56 6.21 -20.50
N PHE A 364 15.91 5.08 -20.81
CA PHE A 364 16.37 4.09 -21.79
C PHE A 364 15.63 4.18 -23.14
N SER A 365 14.63 5.06 -23.25
CA SER A 365 13.82 5.26 -24.46
C SER A 365 14.25 6.46 -25.32
N ASP A 366 15.20 7.26 -24.84
CA ASP A 366 15.93 8.29 -25.60
C ASP A 366 17.35 7.79 -25.90
#